data_AF-A0AAV0JCZ6-F1
#
_entry.id   AF-A0AAV0JCZ6-F1
#
_cell.length_a   1.000
_cell.length_b   1.000
_cell.length_c   1.000
_cell.angle_alpha   90.00
_cell.angle_beta   90.00
_cell.angle_gamma   90.00
#
_symmetry.space_group_name_H-M   'P 1'
#
loop_
_entity.id
_entity.type
_entity.pdbx_description
1 polymer ?
#
loop_
_entity_poly.entity_id
_entity_poly.type
_entity_poly.pdbx_seq_one_letter_code
_entity_poly.pdbx_strand_id
1 'polypeptide(L)' 'MFPNFHSKETLASQEELAAFAPFSSRMAALDFLVCDESDVFVTNNNGNMARILAGRRY' A
#
# COMPACT_ATOMS: atom_id res chain seq x y z
N MET A 1 9.61 -15.80 9.03
CA MET A 1 8.26 -15.34 9.43
C MET A 1 8.27 -13.82 9.43
N PHE A 2 7.22 -13.15 8.96
CA PHE A 2 7.12 -11.68 8.94
C PHE A 2 6.31 -11.21 10.15
N PRO A 3 6.94 -10.81 11.27
CA PRO A 3 6.23 -10.46 12.50
C PRO A 3 5.43 -9.15 12.37
N ASN A 4 5.85 -8.27 11.47
CA ASN A 4 5.24 -6.96 11.21
C ASN A 4 4.48 -7.00 9.88
N PHE A 5 3.35 -7.70 9.86
CA PHE A 5 2.46 -7.74 8.71
C PHE A 5 1.42 -6.64 8.83
N HIS A 6 1.55 -5.62 7.98
CA HIS A 6 0.72 -4.41 8.03
C HIS A 6 0.09 -4.11 6.67
N SER A 7 -1.12 -3.57 6.72
CA SER A 7 -1.83 -2.93 5.60
C SER A 7 -2.29 -1.53 6.01
N LYS A 8 -2.81 -0.75 5.04
CA LYS A 8 -3.36 0.58 5.33
C LYS A 8 -4.46 0.55 6.41
N GLU A 9 -5.24 -0.52 6.48
CA GLU A 9 -6.30 -0.72 7.47
C GLU A 9 -5.76 -1.04 8.87
N THR A 10 -4.53 -1.55 8.98
CA THR A 10 -3.88 -1.80 10.27
C THR A 10 -3.08 -0.59 10.77
N LEU A 11 -2.76 0.34 9.87
CA LEU A 11 -1.92 1.51 10.15
C LEU A 11 -2.71 2.81 10.35
N ALA A 12 -3.92 2.90 9.81
CA ALA A 12 -4.78 4.08 9.89
C ALA A 12 -6.16 3.73 10.47
N SER A 13 -6.81 4.69 11.13
CA SER A 13 -8.16 4.53 11.65
C SER A 13 -9.22 4.54 10.53
N GLN A 14 -10.43 4.05 10.82
CA GLN A 14 -11.53 4.13 9.85
C GLN A 14 -11.89 5.59 9.52
N GLU A 15 -11.79 6.50 10.49
CA GLU A 15 -12.04 7.93 10.27
C GLU A 15 -11.00 8.55 9.33
N GLU A 16 -9.73 8.18 9.46
CA GLU A 16 -8.66 8.65 8.57
C GLU A 16 -8.84 8.11 7.15
N LEU A 17 -9.23 6.83 7.01
CA LEU A 17 -9.48 6.20 5.71
C LEU A 17 -10.78 6.68 5.06
N ALA A 18 -11.78 7.10 5.84
CA ALA A 18 -13.07 7.58 5.33
C ALA A 18 -12.93 8.77 4.39
N ALA A 19 -11.93 9.63 4.60
CA ALA A 19 -11.64 10.77 3.72
C ALA A 19 -11.24 10.35 2.29
N PHE A 20 -10.74 9.12 2.13
CA PHE A 20 -10.26 8.60 0.85
C PHE A 20 -11.17 7.55 0.24
N ALA A 21 -12.10 6.97 1.01
CA ALA A 21 -13.04 5.95 0.56
C ALA A 21 -13.81 6.31 -0.73
N PRO A 22 -14.22 7.57 -0.98
CA PRO A 22 -14.86 7.96 -2.24
C PRO A 22 -13.92 7.99 -3.45
N PHE A 23 -12.60 7.96 -3.24
CA PHE A 23 -11.58 8.20 -4.25
C PHE A 23 -10.66 6.98 -4.38
N SER A 24 -11.04 6.03 -5.24
CA SER A 24 -10.30 4.79 -5.46
C SER A 24 -8.81 5.00 -5.79
N SER A 25 -8.48 6.03 -6.58
CA SER A 25 -7.10 6.38 -6.90
C SER A 25 -6.29 6.87 -5.70
N ARG A 26 -6.92 7.60 -4.78
CA ARG A 26 -6.27 8.04 -3.53
C ARG A 26 -6.11 6.87 -2.56
N MET A 27 -7.04 5.91 -2.57
CA MET A 27 -6.87 4.67 -1.81
C MET A 27 -5.73 3.81 -2.30
N ALA A 28 -5.62 3.65 -3.61
CA ALA A 28 -4.47 2.98 -4.21
C ALA A 28 -3.13 3.69 -3.90
N ALA A 29 -3.15 5.02 -3.73
CA ALA A 29 -1.96 5.77 -3.32
C ALA A 29 -1.54 5.48 -1.87
N LEU A 30 -2.49 5.25 -0.94
CA LEU A 30 -2.13 4.80 0.42
C LEU A 30 -1.56 3.39 0.41
N ASP A 31 -2.15 2.47 -0.36
CA ASP A 31 -1.59 1.12 -0.55
C ASP A 31 -0.16 1.20 -1.09
N PHE A 32 0.08 2.12 -2.03
CA PHE A 32 1.41 2.35 -2.60
C PHE A 32 2.40 2.81 -1.55
N LEU A 33 2.05 3.80 -0.72
CA LEU A 33 2.93 4.33 0.32
C LEU A 33 3.32 3.26 1.34
N VAL A 34 2.37 2.45 1.80
CA VAL A 34 2.66 1.35 2.74
C VAL A 34 3.61 0.34 2.10
N CYS A 35 3.42 0.01 0.82
CA CYS A 35 4.30 -0.91 0.10
C CYS A 35 5.65 -0.30 -0.31
N ASP A 36 5.78 1.02 -0.46
CA ASP A 36 7.06 1.68 -0.78
C ASP A 36 7.98 1.64 0.45
N GLU A 37 7.41 1.93 1.62
CA GLU A 37 8.13 2.03 2.91
C GLU A 37 8.32 0.69 3.65
N SER A 38 7.63 -0.39 3.24
CA SER A 38 7.76 -1.69 3.91
C SER A 38 9.09 -2.38 3.58
N ASP A 39 9.65 -3.24 4.42
CA ASP A 39 10.87 -4.00 4.07
C ASP A 39 10.63 -5.01 2.93
N VAL A 40 9.43 -5.57 2.88
CA VAL A 40 8.99 -6.53 1.86
C VAL A 40 7.56 -6.20 1.46
N PHE A 41 7.25 -6.33 0.18
CA PHE A 41 5.88 -6.25 -0.31
C PHE A 41 5.56 -7.48 -1.18
N VAL A 42 4.29 -7.85 -1.24
CA VAL A 42 3.79 -8.95 -2.06
C VAL A 42 2.68 -8.43 -2.93
N THR A 43 2.78 -8.69 -4.23
CA THR A 43 1.74 -8.35 -5.21
C THR A 43 1.11 -9.64 -5.74
N ASN A 44 -0.20 -9.61 -5.99
CA ASN A 44 -0.91 -10.76 -6.58
C ASN A 44 -0.81 -10.80 -8.12
N ASN A 45 -0.32 -9.73 -8.75
CA ASN A 45 -0.14 -9.61 -10.18
C ASN A 45 1.03 -8.69 -10.53
N ASN A 46 1.47 -8.70 -11.78
CA ASN A 46 2.53 -7.82 -12.26
C ASN A 46 1.98 -6.49 -12.82
N GLY A 47 0.98 -5.93 -12.13
CA GLY A 47 0.29 -4.70 -12.53
C GLY A 47 1.13 -3.44 -12.37
N ASN A 48 0.51 -2.28 -12.65
CA ASN A 48 1.19 -0.98 -12.61
C ASN A 48 1.87 -0.69 -11.27
N MET A 49 1.23 -1.04 -10.16
CA MET A 49 1.78 -0.83 -8.82
C MET A 49 3.07 -1.61 -8.60
N ALA A 50 3.11 -2.89 -8.99
CA ALA A 50 4.29 -3.74 -8.89
C ALA A 50 5.46 -3.19 -9.71
N ARG A 51 5.18 -2.70 -10.93
CA ARG A 51 6.19 -2.10 -11.81
C ARG A 51 6.77 -0.80 -11.23
N ILE A 52 5.92 0.06 -10.66
CA ILE A 52 6.36 1.32 -10.08
C ILE A 52 7.20 1.05 -8.81
N LEU A 53 6.73 0.18 -7.91
CA LEU A 53 7.47 -0.18 -6.69
C LEU A 53 8.81 -0.85 -6.99
N ALA A 54 8.84 -1.76 -7.97
CA ALA A 54 10.09 -2.33 -8.44
C ALA A 54 11.05 -1.23 -8.89
N GLY A 55 10.61 -0.27 -9.70
CA GLY A 55 11.48 0.83 -10.17
C GLY A 55 11.94 1.81 -9.08
N ARG A 56 11.23 1.95 -7.96
CA ARG A 56 11.60 2.86 -6.86
C ARG A 56 12.49 2.24 -5.80
N ARG A 57 12.39 0.92 -5.61
CA ARG A 57 13.07 0.19 -4.54
C ARG A 57 14.41 -0.42 -4.99
N TYR A 58 14.90 -0.04 -6.19
CA TYR A 58 16.24 -0.35 -6.72
C TYR A 58 17.15 0.87 -6.73
#